data_AF-A0A846PVS0-F1
#
_entry.id   AF-A0A846PVS0-F1
#
_cell.length_a   1.000
_cell.length_b   1.000
_cell.length_c   1.000
_cell.angle_alpha   90.00
_cell.angle_beta   90.00
_cell.angle_gamma   90.00
#
_symmetry.space_group_name_H-M   'P 1'
#
loop_
_entity.id
_entity.type
_entity.pdbx_description
1 polymer ?
#
loop_
_entity_poly.entity_id
_entity_poly.type
_entity_poly.pdbx_seq_one_letter_code
_entity_poly.pdbx_strand_id
1 'polypeptide(L)' 'QFGRILKEGLHYDVSRREGIAELLLFRSTRTKQGKWRSIQDYISDMKEGQEEVYYITGSSLDEAL' A
#
# COMPACT_ATOMS: atom_id res chain seq x y z
N GLN A 1 -9.33 -10.84 -3.21
CA GLN A 1 -9.92 -11.85 -2.31
C GLN A 1 -9.18 -11.92 -0.97
N PHE A 2 -7.84 -12.00 -0.94
CA PHE A 2 -7.07 -12.27 0.30
C PHE A 2 -6.39 -11.06 0.96
N GLY A 3 -6.60 -9.83 0.46
CA GLY A 3 -5.85 -8.66 0.91
C GLY A 3 -5.99 -8.34 2.42
N ARG A 4 -7.13 -8.65 3.04
CA ARG A 4 -7.31 -8.49 4.50
C ARG A 4 -6.42 -9.45 5.29
N ILE A 5 -6.43 -10.72 4.91
CA ILE A 5 -5.63 -11.79 5.56
C ILE A 5 -4.13 -11.50 5.41
N LEU A 6 -3.69 -11.01 4.24
CA LEU A 6 -2.28 -10.62 4.05
C LEU A 6 -1.86 -9.48 4.98
N LYS A 7 -2.73 -8.50 5.23
CA LYS A 7 -2.44 -7.39 6.15
C LYS A 7 -2.36 -7.85 7.60
N GLU A 8 -3.17 -8.81 8.01
CA GLU A 8 -3.04 -9.44 9.34
C GLU A 8 -1.70 -10.17 9.48
N GLY A 9 -1.24 -10.86 8.42
CA GLY A 9 0.04 -11.54 8.38
C GLY A 9 1.24 -10.66 8.72
N LEU A 10 1.21 -9.37 8.40
CA LEU A 10 2.27 -8.42 8.78
C LEU A 10 2.46 -8.31 10.30
N HIS A 11 1.39 -8.50 11.07
CA HIS A 11 1.39 -8.35 12.52
C HIS A 11 1.67 -9.70 13.22
N TYR A 12 1.16 -10.79 12.67
CA TYR A 12 1.29 -12.12 13.27
C TYR A 12 2.58 -12.86 12.88
N ASP A 13 3.16 -12.56 11.72
CA ASP A 13 4.39 -13.18 11.25
C ASP A 13 5.47 -12.15 10.95
N VAL A 14 6.08 -11.66 12.03
CA VAL A 14 7.15 -10.65 11.97
C VAL A 14 8.36 -11.18 11.19
N SER A 15 8.63 -12.49 11.24
CA SER A 15 9.75 -13.13 10.53
C SER A 15 9.63 -13.04 9.00
N ARG A 16 8.39 -13.01 8.48
CA ARG A 16 8.09 -12.90 7.05
C ARG A 16 7.53 -11.54 6.66
N ARG A 17 7.63 -10.54 7.54
CA ARG A 17 7.02 -9.22 7.36
C ARG A 17 7.38 -8.58 6.01
N GLU A 18 8.65 -8.64 5.62
CA GLU A 18 9.14 -8.04 4.37
C GLU A 18 8.50 -8.71 3.15
N GLY A 19 8.60 -10.03 3.04
CA GLY A 19 7.98 -10.77 1.92
C GLY A 19 6.46 -10.62 1.87
N ILE A 20 5.79 -10.51 3.03
CA ILE A 20 4.35 -10.21 3.07
C ILE A 20 4.08 -8.78 2.59
N ALA A 21 4.89 -7.80 3.00
CA ALA A 21 4.74 -6.40 2.60
C ALA A 21 4.88 -6.21 1.09
N GLU A 22 5.75 -6.96 0.43
CA GLU A 22 5.92 -6.94 -1.04
C GLU A 22 4.66 -7.38 -1.81
N LEU A 23 3.81 -8.19 -1.19
CA LEU A 23 2.55 -8.67 -1.80
C LEU A 23 1.39 -7.69 -1.61
N LEU A 24 1.57 -6.62 -0.83
CA LEU A 24 0.49 -5.69 -0.52
C LEU A 24 0.25 -4.71 -1.66
N LEU A 25 -1.03 -4.51 -1.93
CA LEU A 25 -1.51 -3.62 -2.98
C LEU A 25 -2.42 -2.54 -2.39
N PHE A 26 -2.27 -1.32 -2.88
CA PHE A 26 -2.94 -0.12 -2.38
C PHE A 26 -3.58 0.69 -3.51
N ARG A 27 -4.59 1.48 -3.16
CA ARG A 27 -5.06 2.59 -3.98
C ARG A 27 -4.34 3.85 -3.52
N SER A 28 -3.96 4.71 -4.47
CA SER A 28 -3.39 6.02 -4.17
C SER A 28 -3.95 7.06 -5.13
N THR A 29 -3.69 8.33 -4.84
CA THR A 29 -4.07 9.49 -5.67
C THR A 29 -3.54 9.43 -7.11
N ARG A 30 -2.53 8.60 -7.38
CA ARG A 30 -1.95 8.40 -8.72
C ARG A 30 -2.36 7.07 -9.36
N THR A 31 -3.18 6.26 -8.70
CA THR A 31 -3.67 4.99 -9.24
C THR A 31 -4.90 5.24 -10.11
N LYS A 32 -4.95 4.63 -11.31
CA LYS A 32 -6.15 4.66 -12.16
C LYS A 32 -7.36 4.07 -11.42
N GLN A 33 -8.56 4.59 -11.67
CA GLN A 33 -9.78 4.11 -11.02
C GLN A 33 -9.94 2.59 -11.19
N GLY A 34 -10.26 1.91 -10.09
CA GLY A 34 -10.41 0.45 -10.05
C GLY A 34 -9.11 -0.35 -10.11
N LYS A 35 -7.96 0.29 -10.28
CA LYS A 35 -6.64 -0.37 -10.26
C LYS A 35 -6.01 -0.32 -8.87
N TRP A 36 -4.94 -1.08 -8.73
CA TRP A 36 -4.10 -1.15 -7.56
C TRP A 36 -2.65 -0.93 -7.95
N ARG A 37 -1.82 -0.52 -7.00
CA ARG A 37 -0.36 -0.39 -7.15
C ARG A 37 0.35 -1.00 -5.95
N SER A 38 1.58 -1.47 -6.15
CA SER A 38 2.46 -1.93 -5.08
C SER A 38 3.17 -0.76 -4.39
N ILE A 39 3.86 -1.04 -3.28
CA ILE A 39 4.76 -0.08 -2.63
C ILE A 39 5.97 0.19 -3.53
N GLN A 40 6.47 -0.81 -4.25
CA GLN A 40 7.57 -0.68 -5.21
C GLN A 40 7.19 0.28 -6.33
N ASP A 41 5.98 0.14 -6.88
CA ASP A 41 5.45 1.10 -7.85
C ASP A 41 5.38 2.49 -7.22
N TYR A 42 5.01 2.65 -5.95
CA TYR A 42 5.02 3.98 -5.31
C TYR A 42 6.43 4.57 -5.28
N ILE A 43 7.41 3.78 -4.85
CA ILE A 43 8.80 4.20 -4.70
C ILE A 43 9.41 4.59 -6.05
N SER A 44 9.10 3.86 -7.13
CA SER A 44 9.66 4.14 -8.46
C SER A 44 9.30 5.51 -9.04
N ASP A 45 8.22 6.12 -8.56
CA ASP A 45 7.76 7.43 -9.00
C ASP A 45 7.57 8.43 -7.85
N MET A 46 8.34 8.25 -6.77
CA MET A 46 8.58 9.28 -5.77
C MET A 46 9.22 10.52 -6.41
N LYS A 47 8.81 11.71 -5.96
CA LYS A 47 9.36 12.96 -6.46
C LYS A 47 10.78 13.19 -5.92
N GLU A 48 11.56 13.98 -6.64
CA GLU A 48 12.86 14.45 -6.13
C GLU A 48 12.67 15.19 -4.80
N GLY A 49 13.50 14.85 -3.80
CA GLY A 49 13.41 15.38 -2.45
C GLY A 49 12.32 14.75 -1.57
N GLN A 50 11.58 13.75 -2.07
CA GLN A 50 10.65 12.98 -1.25
C GLN A 50 11.41 11.85 -0.52
N GLU A 51 11.42 11.88 0.81
CA GLU A 51 12.11 10.86 1.63
C GLU A 51 11.16 9.79 2.19
N GLU A 52 9.87 10.11 2.29
CA GLU A 52 8.88 9.29 3.00
C GLU A 52 7.74 8.80 2.08
N VAL A 53 7.13 7.67 2.45
CA VAL A 53 5.91 7.15 1.81
C VAL A 53 4.68 7.69 2.53
N TYR A 54 3.92 8.55 1.85
CA TYR A 54 2.70 9.13 2.41
C TYR A 54 1.49 8.21 2.24
N TYR A 55 0.69 8.09 3.30
CA TYR A 55 -0.58 7.38 3.30
C TYR A 55 -1.62 8.12 4.14
N ILE A 56 -2.90 7.80 3.90
CA ILE A 56 -4.04 8.29 4.67
C ILE A 56 -4.99 7.13 4.98
N THR A 57 -5.68 7.22 6.11
CA THR A 57 -6.75 6.29 6.50
C THR A 57 -8.08 7.04 6.53
N GLY A 58 -9.14 6.42 6.02
CA GLY A 58 -10.50 6.98 6.04
C GLY A 58 -11.54 5.88 6.18
N SER A 59 -12.79 6.26 6.43
CA SER A 59 -13.90 5.32 6.60
C SER A 59 -14.36 4.72 5.26
N SER A 60 -14.12 5.44 4.17
CA SER A 60 -14.39 5.01 2.80
C SER A 60 -13.28 5.44 1.84
N LEU A 61 -13.27 4.86 0.64
CA LEU A 61 -12.32 5.29 -0.38
C LEU A 61 -12.63 6.69 -0.90
N ASP A 62 -13.90 7.04 -1.06
CA ASP A 62 -14.34 8.34 -1.59
C ASP A 62 -14.02 9.49 -0.62
N GLU A 63 -13.87 9.20 0.67
CA GLU A 63 -13.40 10.16 1.66
C GLU A 63 -11.88 10.35 1.62
N ALA A 64 -11.14 9.30 1.26
CA ALA A 64 -9.68 9.24 1.38
C ALA A 64 -8.91 9.52 0.07
N LEU A 65 -9.59 9.51 -1.09
CA LEU A 65 -9.04 9.80 -2.42
C LEU A 65 -9.64 11.08 -3.00
#